data_AF-A0A955UPD3-F1
#
_entry.id   AF-A0A955UPD3-F1
#
_cell.length_a   1.000
_cell.length_b   1.000
_cell.length_c   1.000
_cell.angle_alpha   90.00
_cell.angle_beta   90.00
_cell.angle_gamma   90.00
#
_symmetry.space_group_name_H-M   'P 1'
#
loop_
_entity.id
_entity.type
_entity.pdbx_description
1 polymer ?
#
loop_
_entity_poly.entity_id
_entity_poly.type
_entity_poly.pdbx_seq_one_letter_code
_entity_poly.pdbx_strand_id
1 'polypeptide(L)'
;MRSTPGRRIAFELVRLLPKNALSRLAGRFAEIAWPGPVQRAEIRLFARLVGVDLAEARDAVEEFATLQQFFGRALVEGARPIEGDEQDLVSPCDGAWGAAGRIESGTLLQVKGRRYPVAALLGDAERAALYEGGTFATFYLSPRDYHRFHTPLAGRFERLDYFPGALWPVNRIGLEGVEGLFAVNERICAYLRPEPPARGPGEGDPAS
;
A
#
# COMPACT_ATOMS: atom_id res chain seq x y z
N MET A 1 12.55 -23.07 -11.61
CA MET A 1 11.29 -23.05 -12.40
C MET A 1 11.52 -22.17 -13.63
N ARG A 2 11.52 -22.74 -14.85
CA ARG A 2 11.89 -22.03 -16.08
C ARG A 2 10.80 -21.03 -16.48
N SER A 3 11.16 -19.78 -16.75
CA SER A 3 10.22 -18.77 -17.24
C SER A 3 9.79 -19.10 -18.68
N THR A 4 8.48 -19.12 -18.93
CA THR A 4 7.91 -19.37 -20.26
C THR A 4 8.31 -18.24 -21.22
N PRO A 5 8.67 -18.50 -22.49
CA PRO A 5 9.15 -17.47 -23.42
C PRO A 5 8.29 -16.21 -23.51
N GLY A 6 6.95 -16.35 -23.52
CA GLY A 6 6.02 -15.21 -23.53
C GLY A 6 6.10 -14.32 -22.29
N ARG A 7 6.46 -14.87 -21.12
CA ARG A 7 6.66 -14.08 -19.89
C ARG A 7 7.91 -13.21 -19.96
N ARG A 8 8.96 -13.70 -20.61
CA ARG A 8 10.21 -12.94 -20.80
C ARG A 8 9.98 -11.76 -21.74
N ILE A 9 9.23 -11.99 -22.83
CA ILE A 9 8.83 -10.92 -23.76
C ILE A 9 7.96 -9.87 -23.06
N ALA A 10 6.94 -10.28 -22.30
CA ALA A 10 6.10 -9.35 -21.55
C ALA A 10 6.90 -8.51 -20.54
N PHE A 11 7.85 -9.12 -19.82
CA PHE A 11 8.74 -8.39 -18.92
C PHE A 11 9.62 -7.38 -19.67
N GLU A 12 10.24 -7.76 -20.79
CA GLU A 12 11.06 -6.84 -21.60
C GLU A 12 10.23 -5.69 -22.19
N LEU A 13 8.99 -5.95 -22.62
CA LEU A 13 8.07 -4.90 -23.05
C LEU A 13 7.77 -3.92 -21.90
N VAL A 14 7.42 -4.42 -20.71
CA VAL A 14 7.21 -3.56 -19.53
C VAL A 14 8.49 -2.82 -19.14
N ARG A 15 9.67 -3.44 -19.33
CA ARG A 15 10.98 -2.83 -19.06
C ARG A 15 11.27 -1.64 -19.98
N LEU A 16 10.95 -1.76 -21.26
CA LEU A 16 11.19 -0.72 -22.26
C LEU A 16 10.16 0.42 -22.23
N LEU A 17 8.98 0.21 -21.65
CA LEU A 17 7.98 1.27 -21.50
C LEU A 17 8.51 2.42 -20.63
N PRO A 18 8.27 3.69 -21.02
CA PRO A 18 8.57 4.86 -20.20
C PRO A 18 7.54 4.97 -19.07
N LYS A 19 7.65 4.04 -18.11
CA LYS A 19 6.71 3.79 -17.00
C LYS A 19 6.34 5.06 -16.26
N ASN A 20 7.33 5.90 -15.96
CA ASN A 20 7.09 7.15 -15.23
C ASN A 20 6.25 8.14 -16.05
N ALA A 21 6.47 8.23 -17.36
CA ALA A 21 5.66 9.06 -18.24
C ALA A 21 4.24 8.51 -18.37
N LEU A 22 4.09 7.19 -18.59
CA LEU A 22 2.77 6.55 -18.67
C LEU A 22 1.97 6.72 -17.37
N SER A 23 2.59 6.50 -16.21
CA SER A 23 1.91 6.67 -14.92
C SER A 23 1.49 8.11 -14.69
N ARG A 24 2.35 9.08 -15.03
CA ARG A 24 2.00 10.51 -14.95
C ARG A 24 0.87 10.87 -15.91
N LEU A 25 0.86 10.34 -17.13
CA LEU A 25 -0.22 10.57 -18.09
C LEU A 25 -1.53 9.97 -17.62
N ALA A 26 -1.51 8.74 -17.09
CA ALA A 26 -2.69 8.09 -16.53
C ALA A 26 -3.23 8.85 -15.32
N GLY A 27 -2.35 9.30 -14.41
CA GLY A 27 -2.75 10.15 -13.27
C GLY A 27 -3.37 11.45 -13.72
N ARG A 28 -2.73 12.16 -14.66
CA ARG A 28 -3.29 13.40 -15.23
C ARG A 28 -4.63 13.19 -15.91
N PHE A 29 -4.83 12.06 -16.58
CA PHE A 29 -6.11 11.69 -17.19
C PHE A 29 -7.19 11.44 -16.11
N ALA A 30 -6.85 10.71 -15.06
CA ALA A 30 -7.75 10.44 -13.94
C ALA A 30 -8.12 11.70 -13.14
N GLU A 31 -7.32 12.76 -13.24
CA GLU A 31 -7.56 14.08 -12.64
C GLU A 31 -8.40 15.01 -13.54
N ILE A 32 -8.70 14.63 -14.78
CA ILE A 32 -9.55 15.46 -15.65
C ILE A 32 -10.98 15.44 -15.11
N ALA A 33 -11.52 16.63 -14.84
CA ALA A 33 -12.92 16.80 -14.50
C ALA A 33 -13.76 16.82 -15.78
N TRP A 34 -14.34 15.67 -16.13
CA TRP A 34 -15.20 15.55 -17.29
C TRP A 34 -16.59 16.16 -17.03
N PRO A 35 -17.35 16.53 -18.09
CA PRO A 35 -18.77 16.85 -17.93
C PRO A 35 -19.51 15.69 -17.23
N GLY A 36 -20.43 16.03 -16.31
CA GLY A 36 -21.04 15.06 -15.40
C GLY A 36 -21.49 13.71 -16.00
N PRO A 37 -22.19 13.65 -17.15
CA PRO A 37 -22.56 12.38 -17.77
C PRO A 37 -21.38 11.49 -18.14
N VAL A 38 -20.30 12.10 -18.64
CA VAL A 38 -19.07 11.41 -19.04
C VAL A 38 -18.32 10.92 -17.79
N GLN A 39 -18.21 11.77 -16.77
CA GLN A 39 -17.55 11.41 -15.51
C GLN A 39 -18.22 10.20 -14.83
N ARG A 40 -19.56 10.20 -14.79
CA ARG A 40 -20.34 9.08 -14.23
C ARG A 40 -20.17 7.81 -15.04
N ALA A 41 -20.12 7.91 -16.37
CA ALA A 41 -19.92 6.76 -17.24
C ALA A 41 -18.51 6.16 -17.04
N GLU A 42 -17.48 7.00 -16.94
CA GLU A 42 -16.10 6.60 -16.65
C GLU A 42 -16.00 5.85 -15.31
N ILE A 43 -16.53 6.43 -14.23
CA ILE A 43 -16.48 5.81 -12.89
C ILE A 43 -17.24 4.48 -12.88
N ARG A 44 -18.45 4.42 -13.45
CA ARG A 44 -19.24 3.18 -13.52
C ARG A 44 -18.56 2.11 -14.36
N LEU A 45 -17.93 2.49 -15.47
CA LEU A 45 -17.16 1.57 -16.30
C LEU A 45 -15.96 1.03 -15.53
N PHE A 46 -15.18 1.91 -14.90
CA PHE A 46 -14.04 1.51 -14.07
C PHE A 46 -14.47 0.55 -12.96
N ALA A 47 -15.49 0.92 -12.18
CA ALA A 47 -16.01 0.10 -11.08
C ALA A 47 -16.43 -1.30 -11.56
N ARG A 48 -17.10 -1.40 -12.70
CA ARG A 48 -17.48 -2.68 -13.31
C ARG A 48 -16.29 -3.50 -13.77
N LEU A 49 -15.28 -2.86 -14.39
CA LEU A 49 -14.11 -3.55 -14.94
C LEU A 49 -13.21 -4.14 -13.84
N VAL A 50 -13.05 -3.44 -12.72
CA VAL A 50 -12.17 -3.89 -11.63
C VAL A 50 -12.94 -4.59 -10.50
N GLY A 51 -14.28 -4.49 -10.49
CA GLY A 51 -15.14 -5.10 -9.48
C GLY A 51 -15.19 -4.33 -8.16
N VAL A 52 -15.30 -3.00 -8.23
CA VAL A 52 -15.56 -2.16 -7.04
C VAL A 52 -17.02 -2.32 -6.62
N ASP A 53 -17.26 -2.60 -5.35
CA ASP A 53 -18.59 -2.46 -4.76
C ASP A 53 -18.89 -0.97 -4.50
N LEU A 54 -19.85 -0.44 -5.25
CA LEU A 54 -20.29 0.95 -5.12
C LEU A 54 -21.17 1.17 -3.89
N ALA A 55 -21.74 0.12 -3.29
CA ALA A 55 -22.58 0.23 -2.10
C ALA A 55 -21.76 0.55 -0.84
N GLU A 56 -20.47 0.21 -0.83
CA GLU A 56 -19.57 0.56 0.28
C GLU A 56 -19.09 2.01 0.23
N ALA A 57 -19.23 2.71 -0.90
CA ALA A 57 -18.81 4.09 -1.04
C ALA A 57 -19.75 5.03 -0.25
N ARG A 58 -19.17 5.95 0.52
CA ARG A 58 -19.94 6.95 1.27
C ARG A 58 -20.76 7.88 0.38
N ASP A 59 -20.10 8.39 -0.66
CA ASP A 59 -20.64 9.41 -1.55
C ASP A 59 -21.19 8.76 -2.83
N ALA A 60 -22.23 9.34 -3.41
CA ALA A 60 -22.80 8.87 -4.67
C ALA A 60 -21.82 9.08 -5.85
N VAL A 61 -21.97 8.28 -6.90
CA VAL A 61 -21.10 8.37 -8.11
C VAL A 61 -21.13 9.78 -8.72
N GLU A 62 -22.27 10.44 -8.64
CA GLU A 62 -22.54 11.80 -9.10
C GLU A 62 -21.69 12.87 -8.38
N GLU A 63 -21.20 12.59 -7.17
CA GLU A 63 -20.49 13.55 -6.32
C GLU A 63 -18.98 13.57 -6.58
N PHE A 64 -18.46 12.58 -7.31
CA PHE A 64 -17.05 12.53 -7.69
C PHE A 64 -16.82 13.35 -8.95
N ALA A 65 -15.99 14.40 -8.81
CA ALA A 65 -15.62 15.27 -9.92
C ALA A 65 -14.63 14.61 -10.89
N THR A 66 -13.86 13.63 -10.43
CA THR A 66 -12.81 12.94 -11.19
C THR A 66 -12.70 11.46 -10.82
N LEU A 67 -12.11 10.65 -11.69
CA LEU A 67 -11.81 9.25 -11.39
C LEU A 67 -10.79 9.14 -10.23
N GLN A 68 -9.84 10.08 -10.14
CA GLN A 68 -8.87 10.14 -9.05
C GLN A 68 -9.54 10.34 -7.68
N GLN A 69 -10.57 11.21 -7.60
CA GLN A 69 -11.35 11.41 -6.39
C GLN A 69 -12.11 10.12 -6.01
N PHE A 70 -12.70 9.43 -6.99
CA PHE A 70 -13.37 8.15 -6.77
C PHE A 70 -12.41 7.04 -6.32
N PHE A 71 -11.18 7.01 -6.84
CA PHE A 71 -10.16 6.05 -6.43
C PHE A 71 -9.83 6.18 -4.94
N GLY A 72 -9.80 7.43 -4.43
CA GLY A 72 -9.67 7.75 -3.02
C GLY A 72 -10.99 7.86 -2.24
N ARG A 73 -12.10 7.27 -2.72
CA ARG A 73 -13.44 7.33 -2.08
C ARG A 73 -13.39 6.99 -0.59
N ALA A 74 -14.21 7.66 0.21
CA ALA A 74 -14.46 7.25 1.60
C ALA A 74 -15.43 6.06 1.62
N LEU A 75 -15.34 5.21 2.64
CA LEU A 75 -16.34 4.17 2.88
C LEU A 75 -17.47 4.67 3.78
N VAL A 76 -18.62 4.02 3.68
CA VAL A 76 -19.74 4.18 4.62
C VAL A 76 -19.29 3.83 6.04
N GLU A 77 -19.89 4.48 7.03
CA GLU A 77 -19.61 4.19 8.44
C GLU A 77 -19.96 2.73 8.77
N GLY A 78 -19.11 2.08 9.57
CA GLY A 78 -19.30 0.67 9.92
C GLY A 78 -18.93 -0.34 8.83
N ALA A 79 -18.49 0.07 7.63
CA ALA A 79 -18.07 -0.86 6.57
C ALA A 79 -16.86 -1.74 6.96
N ARG A 80 -16.04 -1.25 7.89
CA ARG A 80 -14.84 -1.93 8.41
C ARG A 80 -14.85 -1.79 9.94
N PRO A 81 -15.64 -2.58 10.67
CA PRO A 81 -15.59 -2.57 12.12
C PRO A 81 -14.19 -3.00 12.59
N ILE A 82 -13.65 -2.31 13.58
CA ILE A 82 -12.37 -2.65 14.18
C ILE A 82 -12.67 -3.55 15.39
N GLU A 83 -12.14 -4.77 15.36
CA GLU A 83 -12.21 -5.73 16.45
C GLU A 83 -10.85 -5.81 17.15
N GLY A 84 -10.85 -6.08 18.45
CA GLY A 84 -9.64 -6.16 19.29
C GLY A 84 -9.62 -5.13 20.41
N ASP A 85 -8.56 -5.15 21.22
CA ASP A 85 -8.29 -4.14 22.25
C ASP A 85 -7.10 -3.23 21.87
N GLU A 86 -6.68 -2.35 22.79
CA GLU A 86 -5.57 -1.41 22.55
C GLU A 86 -4.20 -2.08 22.36
N GLN A 87 -4.10 -3.39 22.62
CA GLN A 87 -2.87 -4.18 22.46
C GLN A 87 -2.83 -4.92 21.11
N ASP A 88 -3.95 -5.00 20.40
CA ASP A 88 -4.04 -5.67 19.11
C ASP A 88 -3.58 -4.78 17.96
N LEU A 89 -2.90 -5.41 16.98
CA LEU A 89 -2.61 -4.78 15.70
C LEU A 89 -3.75 -5.05 14.72
N VAL A 90 -4.27 -4.00 14.11
CA VAL A 90 -5.32 -4.10 13.09
C VAL A 90 -4.74 -3.94 11.69
N SER A 91 -5.46 -4.43 10.66
CA SER A 91 -4.99 -4.28 9.28
C SER A 91 -4.93 -2.80 8.89
N PRO A 92 -3.82 -2.29 8.34
CA PRO A 92 -3.72 -0.88 7.96
C PRO A 92 -4.46 -0.54 6.66
N CYS A 93 -4.95 -1.55 5.92
CA CYS A 93 -5.58 -1.36 4.62
C CYS A 93 -6.42 -2.58 4.23
N ASP A 94 -7.31 -2.36 3.26
CA ASP A 94 -7.90 -3.45 2.48
C ASP A 94 -6.82 -4.00 1.53
N GLY A 95 -6.90 -5.28 1.17
CA GLY A 95 -6.01 -5.86 0.17
C GLY A 95 -5.71 -7.33 0.39
N ALA A 96 -4.82 -7.86 -0.46
CA ALA A 96 -4.35 -9.22 -0.35
C ALA A 96 -3.06 -9.30 0.47
N TRP A 97 -2.97 -10.30 1.35
CA TRP A 97 -1.73 -10.63 2.04
C TRP A 97 -0.66 -11.07 1.03
N GLY A 98 0.50 -10.43 1.06
CA GLY A 98 1.65 -10.74 0.23
C GLY A 98 2.59 -11.71 0.93
N ALA A 99 3.56 -11.17 1.66
CA ALA A 99 4.54 -11.92 2.44
C ALA A 99 4.59 -11.37 3.86
N ALA A 100 4.87 -12.24 4.82
CA ALA A 100 5.11 -11.85 6.21
C ALA A 100 6.12 -12.81 6.84
N GLY A 101 6.73 -12.36 7.93
CA GLY A 101 7.71 -13.15 8.68
C GLY A 101 8.59 -12.29 9.56
N ARG A 102 9.69 -12.88 10.01
CA ARG A 102 10.71 -12.20 10.81
C ARG A 102 11.77 -11.59 9.90
N ILE A 103 12.32 -10.47 10.34
CA ILE A 103 13.52 -9.86 9.77
C ILE A 103 14.72 -10.63 10.33
N GLU A 104 15.49 -11.24 9.43
CA GLU A 104 16.67 -12.03 9.77
C GLU A 104 17.83 -11.61 8.88
N SER A 105 18.99 -11.37 9.53
CA SER A 105 20.22 -10.94 8.85
C SER A 105 20.01 -9.67 8.00
N GLY A 106 19.18 -8.75 8.48
CA GLY A 106 18.87 -7.48 7.83
C GLY A 106 18.01 -7.61 6.56
N THR A 107 17.30 -8.72 6.36
CA THR A 107 16.53 -8.98 5.12
C THR A 107 15.05 -9.25 5.34
N LEU A 108 14.25 -8.88 4.34
CA LEU A 108 12.81 -9.14 4.24
C LEU A 108 12.55 -10.22 3.19
N LEU A 109 11.57 -11.08 3.43
CA LEU A 109 11.11 -12.03 2.42
C LEU A 109 10.10 -11.35 1.48
N GLN A 110 10.45 -11.27 0.21
CA GLN A 110 9.57 -10.95 -0.90
C GLN A 110 8.91 -12.23 -1.44
N VAL A 111 7.85 -12.05 -2.23
CA VAL A 111 7.15 -13.09 -2.97
C VAL A 111 8.14 -14.06 -3.66
N LYS A 112 7.81 -15.35 -3.59
CA LYS A 112 8.59 -16.47 -4.18
C LYS A 112 10.01 -16.64 -3.64
N GLY A 113 10.24 -16.37 -2.35
CA GLY A 113 11.50 -16.75 -1.70
C GLY A 113 12.64 -15.76 -1.89
N ARG A 114 12.42 -14.66 -2.61
CA ARG A 114 13.44 -13.63 -2.82
C ARG A 114 13.57 -12.81 -1.56
N ARG A 115 14.79 -12.50 -1.16
CA ARG A 115 15.05 -11.61 -0.03
C ARG A 115 15.64 -10.30 -0.53
N TYR A 116 15.35 -9.21 0.17
CA TYR A 116 15.99 -7.92 -0.08
C TYR A 116 16.38 -7.23 1.23
N PRO A 117 17.44 -6.41 1.25
CA PRO A 117 17.90 -5.75 2.47
C PRO A 117 16.89 -4.72 2.98
N VAL A 118 16.63 -4.72 4.29
CA VAL A 118 15.85 -3.68 4.97
C VAL A 118 16.49 -2.31 4.76
N ALA A 119 17.82 -2.24 4.80
CA ALA A 119 18.57 -1.01 4.54
C ALA A 119 18.29 -0.43 3.14
N ALA A 120 18.06 -1.27 2.12
CA ALA A 120 17.68 -0.81 0.79
C ALA A 120 16.26 -0.23 0.77
N LEU A 121 15.35 -0.81 1.55
CA LEU A 121 13.97 -0.30 1.69
C LEU A 121 13.93 1.03 2.43
N LEU A 122 14.67 1.14 3.53
CA LEU A 122 14.66 2.34 4.37
C LEU A 122 15.64 3.42 3.92
N GLY A 123 16.57 3.10 3.01
CA GLY A 123 17.64 4.00 2.58
C GLY A 123 18.61 4.42 3.71
N ASP A 124 18.57 3.70 4.84
CA ASP A 124 19.26 4.04 6.08
C ASP A 124 19.65 2.74 6.79
N ALA A 125 20.96 2.48 6.86
CA ALA A 125 21.51 1.24 7.42
C ALA A 125 21.46 1.22 8.95
N GLU A 126 21.69 2.36 9.61
CA GLU A 126 21.63 2.46 11.07
C GLU A 126 20.21 2.22 11.55
N ARG A 127 19.24 2.81 10.84
CA ARG A 127 17.83 2.58 11.14
C ARG A 127 17.40 1.15 10.84
N ALA A 128 17.86 0.56 9.75
CA ALA A 128 17.55 -0.83 9.43
C ALA A 128 17.95 -1.79 10.56
N ALA A 129 19.04 -1.49 11.28
CA ALA A 129 19.48 -2.29 12.43
C ALA A 129 18.45 -2.29 13.59
N LEU A 130 17.64 -1.23 13.74
CA LEU A 130 16.57 -1.15 14.75
C LEU A 130 15.44 -2.16 14.50
N TYR A 131 15.31 -2.65 13.26
CA TYR A 131 14.28 -3.60 12.86
C TYR A 131 14.76 -5.05 12.84
N GLU A 132 16.03 -5.32 13.14
CA GLU A 132 16.56 -6.68 13.18
C GLU A 132 15.82 -7.53 14.22
N GLY A 133 15.43 -8.74 13.85
CA GLY A 133 14.60 -9.61 14.69
C GLY A 133 13.14 -9.16 14.83
N GLY A 134 12.75 -8.04 14.19
CA GLY A 134 11.37 -7.58 14.11
C GLY A 134 10.49 -8.45 13.20
N THR A 135 9.21 -8.10 13.11
CA THR A 135 8.23 -8.75 12.22
C THR A 135 7.81 -7.80 11.11
N PHE A 136 7.57 -8.34 9.92
CA PHE A 136 7.03 -7.57 8.79
C PHE A 136 5.83 -8.28 8.18
N ALA A 137 4.97 -7.48 7.53
CA ALA A 137 3.92 -7.94 6.65
C ALA A 137 3.83 -7.00 5.45
N THR A 138 3.55 -7.56 4.27
CA THR A 138 3.38 -6.83 3.02
C THR A 138 1.97 -7.08 2.51
N PHE A 139 1.26 -5.99 2.19
CA PHE A 139 -0.09 -6.01 1.65
C PHE A 139 -0.10 -5.48 0.22
N TYR A 140 -0.92 -6.07 -0.63
CA TYR A 140 -1.14 -5.61 -2.00
C TYR A 140 -2.56 -5.10 -2.17
N LEU A 141 -2.68 -3.82 -2.49
CA LEU A 141 -3.93 -3.17 -2.89
C LEU A 141 -4.07 -3.31 -4.40
N SER A 142 -5.12 -4.00 -4.82
CA SER A 142 -5.54 -4.05 -6.21
C SER A 142 -6.44 -2.84 -6.54
N PRO A 143 -6.61 -2.47 -7.82
CA PRO A 143 -7.43 -1.32 -8.22
C PRO A 143 -8.88 -1.30 -7.72
N ARG A 144 -9.42 -2.45 -7.28
CA ARG A 144 -10.78 -2.55 -6.73
C ARG A 144 -10.88 -2.12 -5.27
N ASP A 145 -9.79 -2.26 -4.53
CA ASP A 145 -9.79 -2.16 -3.08
C ASP A 145 -9.95 -0.68 -2.65
N TYR A 146 -10.14 -0.45 -1.36
CA TYR A 146 -10.17 0.89 -0.80
C TYR A 146 -8.74 1.44 -0.64
N HIS A 147 -8.43 2.56 -1.30
CA HIS A 147 -7.06 3.10 -1.41
C HIS A 147 -6.76 4.21 -0.40
N ARG A 148 -7.19 4.03 0.85
CA ARG A 148 -6.64 4.81 1.96
C ARG A 148 -6.01 3.88 2.98
N PHE A 149 -4.89 4.32 3.53
CA PHE A 149 -4.19 3.63 4.60
C PHE A 149 -4.63 4.20 5.94
N HIS A 150 -4.75 3.33 6.92
CA HIS A 150 -5.01 3.63 8.32
C HIS A 150 -3.83 3.15 9.16
N THR A 151 -3.64 3.72 10.34
CA THR A 151 -2.62 3.25 11.27
C THR A 151 -3.06 1.93 11.90
N PRO A 152 -2.18 0.92 11.99
CA PRO A 152 -2.52 -0.38 12.55
C PRO A 152 -2.66 -0.38 14.09
N LEU A 153 -2.31 0.72 14.74
CA LEU A 153 -2.45 0.96 16.18
C LEU A 153 -2.44 2.48 16.45
N ALA A 154 -2.76 2.88 17.69
CA ALA A 154 -2.61 4.26 18.15
C ALA A 154 -1.13 4.67 18.21
N GLY A 155 -0.81 5.89 17.80
CA GLY A 155 0.56 6.34 17.78
C GLY A 155 0.77 7.68 17.10
N ARG A 156 2.02 8.15 17.16
CA ARG A 156 2.44 9.41 16.56
C ARG A 156 3.48 9.20 15.49
N PHE A 157 3.28 9.77 14.31
CA PHE A 157 4.31 9.79 13.28
C PHE A 157 5.51 10.63 13.73
N GLU A 158 6.69 10.03 13.71
CA GLU A 158 7.95 10.70 14.02
C GLU A 158 8.61 11.30 12.80
N ARG A 159 8.46 10.61 11.66
CA ARG A 159 9.17 10.92 10.42
C ARG A 159 8.43 10.35 9.22
N LEU A 160 8.55 11.05 8.10
CA LEU A 160 8.19 10.54 6.78
C LEU A 160 9.38 10.76 5.85
N ASP A 161 9.86 9.68 5.26
CA ASP A 161 10.94 9.71 4.27
C ASP A 161 10.36 9.45 2.88
N TYR A 162 10.58 10.37 1.95
CA TYR A 162 10.21 10.20 0.56
C TYR A 162 11.42 9.72 -0.27
N PHE A 163 11.22 8.64 -1.01
CA PHE A 163 12.23 8.06 -1.90
C PHE A 163 11.72 8.14 -3.34
N PRO A 164 12.28 9.03 -4.18
CA PRO A 164 11.99 8.98 -5.60
C PRO A 164 12.51 7.68 -6.21
N GLY A 165 11.80 7.14 -7.19
CA GLY A 165 12.17 5.86 -7.78
C GLY A 165 11.48 5.57 -9.10
N ALA A 166 11.51 4.30 -9.49
CA ALA A 166 10.78 3.81 -10.65
C ALA A 166 9.30 3.57 -10.31
N LEU A 167 8.46 3.45 -11.35
CA LEU A 167 7.06 3.07 -11.22
C LEU A 167 6.82 1.69 -11.86
N TRP A 168 7.55 0.68 -11.38
CA TRP A 168 7.29 -0.69 -11.80
C TRP A 168 5.95 -1.17 -11.23
N PRO A 169 5.14 -1.89 -12.02
CA PRO A 169 3.91 -2.45 -11.49
C PRO A 169 4.22 -3.48 -10.39
N VAL A 170 3.60 -3.34 -9.24
CA VAL A 170 3.67 -4.28 -8.10
C VAL A 170 2.83 -5.55 -8.31
N ASN A 171 2.63 -5.93 -9.57
CA ASN A 171 2.00 -7.18 -9.95
C ASN A 171 3.04 -8.30 -10.08
N ARG A 172 2.58 -9.49 -10.46
CA ARG A 172 3.42 -10.68 -10.63
C ARG A 172 4.63 -10.46 -11.56
N ILE A 173 4.52 -9.63 -12.59
CA ILE A 173 5.61 -9.36 -13.53
C ILE A 173 6.72 -8.56 -12.83
N GLY A 174 6.37 -7.49 -12.10
CA GLY A 174 7.35 -6.72 -11.35
C GLY A 174 7.98 -7.51 -10.21
N LEU A 175 7.14 -8.22 -9.42
CA LEU A 175 7.59 -9.00 -8.28
C LEU A 175 8.57 -10.13 -8.66
N GLU A 176 8.41 -10.70 -9.86
CA GLU A 176 9.27 -11.78 -10.37
C GLU A 176 10.43 -11.26 -11.24
N GLY A 177 10.30 -10.08 -11.82
CA GLY A 177 11.25 -9.55 -12.78
C GLY A 177 12.23 -8.54 -12.22
N VAL A 178 11.88 -7.87 -11.12
CA VAL A 178 12.70 -6.80 -10.52
C VAL A 178 13.19 -7.25 -9.15
N GLU A 179 14.51 -7.29 -8.99
CA GLU A 179 15.16 -7.53 -7.71
C GLU A 179 15.00 -6.31 -6.80
N GLY A 180 14.60 -6.54 -5.55
CA GLY A 180 14.36 -5.45 -4.61
C GLY A 180 13.29 -4.46 -5.09
N LEU A 181 12.26 -4.92 -5.80
CA LEU A 181 11.20 -4.10 -6.42
C LEU A 181 10.74 -2.93 -5.54
N PHE A 182 10.46 -3.21 -4.27
CA PHE A 182 9.96 -2.20 -3.33
C PHE A 182 11.00 -1.12 -2.98
N ALA A 183 12.29 -1.44 -2.98
CA ALA A 183 13.37 -0.50 -2.74
C ALA A 183 13.73 0.35 -3.98
N VAL A 184 13.43 -0.17 -5.18
CA VAL A 184 13.67 0.54 -6.46
C VAL A 184 12.51 1.47 -6.81
N ASN A 185 11.29 1.11 -6.39
CA ASN A 185 10.12 1.92 -6.66
C ASN A 185 10.07 3.18 -5.80
N GLU A 186 9.41 4.20 -6.36
CA GLU A 186 9.00 5.40 -5.63
C GLU A 186 8.13 5.01 -4.44
N ARG A 187 8.43 5.56 -3.27
CA ARG A 187 7.76 5.19 -2.01
C ARG A 187 7.88 6.27 -0.94
N ILE A 188 7.06 6.13 0.09
CA ILE A 188 7.15 6.86 1.36
C ILE A 188 7.32 5.83 2.48
N CYS A 189 8.30 6.04 3.35
CA CYS A 189 8.41 5.33 4.62
C CYS A 189 7.92 6.23 5.75
N ALA A 190 6.85 5.83 6.44
CA ALA A 190 6.31 6.54 7.58
C ALA A 190 6.65 5.78 8.87
N TYR A 191 7.20 6.48 9.86
CA TYR A 191 7.67 5.91 11.11
C TYR A 191 6.71 6.29 12.22
N LEU A 192 6.01 5.30 12.76
CA LEU A 192 5.01 5.48 13.80
C LEU A 192 5.61 5.05 15.15
N ARG A 193 5.55 5.93 16.14
CA ARG A 193 5.76 5.58 17.55
C ARG A 193 4.44 5.11 18.14
N PRO A 194 4.32 3.86 18.61
CA PRO A 194 3.17 3.42 19.38
C PRO A 194 2.94 4.31 20.60
N GLU A 195 1.70 4.66 20.87
CA GLU A 195 1.32 5.17 22.19
C GLU A 195 1.18 3.99 23.16
N PRO A 196 1.63 4.12 24.42
CA PRO A 196 1.36 3.09 25.41
C PRO A 196 -0.17 2.99 25.60
N PRO A 197 -0.71 1.77 25.79
CA PRO A 197 -2.13 1.61 26.09
C PRO A 197 -2.48 2.43 27.34
N ALA A 198 -3.68 2.98 27.37
CA ALA A 198 -4.12 3.75 28.52
C ALA A 198 -4.04 2.84 29.77
N ARG A 199 -3.34 3.28 30.82
CA ARG A 199 -3.35 2.54 32.09
C ARG A 199 -4.81 2.43 32.53
N GLY A 200 -5.29 1.19 32.69
CA GLY A 200 -6.64 0.96 33.18
C GLY A 200 -6.85 1.64 34.55
N PRO A 201 -8.10 2.01 34.90
CA PRO A 201 -8.39 2.56 36.21
C PRO A 201 -8.13 1.49 37.28
N GLY A 202 -6.91 1.45 37.83
CA GLY A 202 -6.50 0.44 38.81
C GLY A 202 -5.00 0.32 39.09
N GLU A 203 -4.13 0.73 38.17
CA GLU A 203 -2.68 0.83 38.47
C GLU A 203 -2.37 2.18 39.11
N GLY A 204 -2.67 2.28 40.40
CA GLY A 204 -2.15 3.34 41.25
C GLY A 204 -0.62 3.35 41.23
N ASP A 205 -0.03 4.55 41.27
CA ASP A 205 1.41 4.69 41.49
C ASP A 205 1.82 3.90 42.73
N PRO A 206 2.91 3.12 42.70
CA PRO A 206 3.50 2.60 43.92
C PRO A 206 3.85 3.82 44.79
N ALA A 207 3.18 3.90 45.94
CA ALA A 207 3.24 5.01 46.87
C ALA A 207 4.68 5.52 47.08
N SER A 208 4.82 6.84 46.99
CA SER A 208 5.97 7.60 47.46
C SER A 208 5.96 7.71 48.97
#